data_AF-A0A3E2GTN3-F1
#
_entry.id   AF-A0A3E2GTN3-F1
#
_cell.length_a   1.000
_cell.length_b   1.000
_cell.length_c   1.000
_cell.angle_alpha   90.00
_cell.angle_beta   90.00
_cell.angle_gamma   90.00
#
_symmetry.space_group_name_H-M   'P 1'
#
loop_
_entity.id
_entity.type
_entity.pdbx_description
1 polymer ?
#
loop_
_entity_poly.entity_id
_entity_poly.type
_entity_poly.pdbx_seq_one_letter_code
_entity_poly.pdbx_strand_id
1 'polypeptide(L)' 'MHAKASVGGQVIAETDNYEIVEGNIYFPPAARLHTTPLPLAANTELKNAAWYYPQPFEKATNIKDYVAFYKNKVKIEQD' A
#
# COMPACT_ATOMS: atom_id res chain seq x y z
N MET A 1 -4.43 -5.66 -14.72
CA MET A 1 -4.07 -4.53 -13.84
C MET A 1 -4.07 -5.03 -12.42
N HIS A 2 -3.04 -5.78 -12.07
CA HIS A 2 -2.78 -6.29 -10.73
C HIS A 2 -1.56 -5.56 -10.19
N ALA A 3 -1.64 -5.04 -8.97
CA ALA A 3 -0.51 -4.41 -8.28
C ALA A 3 -0.09 -5.26 -7.10
N LYS A 4 1.22 -5.53 -7.01
CA LYS A 4 1.83 -6.33 -5.96
C LYS A 4 3.00 -5.59 -5.34
N ALA A 5 2.95 -5.41 -4.04
CA ALA A 5 3.98 -4.79 -3.23
C ALA A 5 4.78 -5.88 -2.51
N SER A 6 6.10 -5.88 -2.68
CA SER A 6 7.01 -6.84 -2.06
C SER A 6 8.20 -6.15 -1.40
N VAL A 7 8.62 -6.69 -0.26
CA VAL A 7 9.76 -6.22 0.53
C VAL A 7 10.68 -7.39 0.78
N GLY A 8 11.94 -7.28 0.36
CA GLY A 8 12.93 -8.34 0.59
C GLY A 8 12.55 -9.71 0.00
N GLY A 9 11.73 -9.73 -1.06
CA GLY A 9 11.20 -10.96 -1.66
C GLY A 9 9.89 -11.48 -1.04
N GLN A 10 9.42 -10.88 0.05
CA GLN A 10 8.12 -11.21 0.66
C GLN A 10 7.03 -10.28 0.12
N VAL A 11 5.94 -10.84 -0.42
CA VAL A 11 4.76 -10.07 -0.82
C VAL A 11 4.04 -9.60 0.45
N ILE A 12 3.89 -8.29 0.58
CA ILE A 12 3.24 -7.65 1.76
C ILE A 12 1.83 -7.15 1.45
N ALA A 13 1.54 -6.84 0.18
CA ALA A 13 0.22 -6.44 -0.27
C ALA A 13 0.03 -6.79 -1.74
N GLU A 14 -1.14 -7.26 -2.09
CA GLU A 14 -1.56 -7.49 -3.48
C GLU A 14 -3.00 -7.01 -3.67
N THR A 15 -3.28 -6.41 -4.83
CA THR A 15 -4.60 -5.91 -5.17
C THR A 15 -4.79 -5.88 -6.67
N ASP A 16 -5.98 -6.29 -7.12
CA ASP A 16 -6.41 -6.12 -8.50
C ASP A 16 -7.03 -4.73 -8.74
N ASN A 17 -7.24 -3.96 -7.67
CA ASN A 17 -7.83 -2.65 -7.73
C ASN A 17 -6.90 -1.66 -7.04
N TYR A 18 -6.27 -0.76 -7.78
CA TYR A 18 -5.38 0.27 -7.26
C TYR A 18 -5.62 1.59 -7.99
N GLU A 19 -5.36 2.69 -7.31
CA GLU A 19 -5.51 4.04 -7.88
C GLU A 19 -4.13 4.67 -8.01
N ILE A 20 -3.86 5.35 -9.13
CA ILE A 20 -2.62 6.12 -9.30
C ILE A 20 -2.95 7.59 -9.12
N VAL A 21 -2.40 8.21 -8.07
CA VAL A 21 -2.53 9.64 -7.81
C VAL A 21 -1.15 10.26 -7.72
N GLU A 22 -0.88 11.26 -8.57
CA GLU A 22 0.41 11.97 -8.64
C GLU A 22 1.63 11.03 -8.83
N GLY A 23 1.45 9.93 -9.59
CA GLY A 23 2.51 8.94 -9.84
C GLY A 23 2.78 7.98 -8.68
N ASN A 24 2.00 8.06 -7.61
CA ASN A 24 1.98 7.12 -6.48
C ASN A 24 0.83 6.14 -6.63
N ILE A 25 1.05 4.90 -6.22
CA ILE A 25 0.06 3.82 -6.32
C ILE A 25 -0.54 3.64 -4.94
N TYR A 26 -1.87 3.72 -4.89
CA TYR A 26 -2.66 3.62 -3.68
C TYR A 26 -3.41 2.29 -3.70
N PHE A 27 -3.17 1.51 -2.65
CA PHE A 27 -3.79 0.22 -2.42
C PHE A 27 -5.02 0.43 -1.53
N PRO A 28 -6.20 -0.08 -1.92
CA PRO A 28 -7.40 0.02 -1.11
C PRO A 28 -7.24 -0.76 0.20
N PRO A 29 -8.00 -0.42 1.25
CA PRO A 29 -8.02 -1.20 2.49
C PRO A 29 -8.56 -2.63 2.28
N ALA A 30 -9.32 -2.85 1.21
CA ALA A 30 -9.80 -4.16 0.78
C ALA A 30 -8.74 -4.98 0.01
N ALA A 31 -7.58 -4.38 -0.32
CA ALA A 31 -6.46 -5.13 -0.84
C ALA A 31 -6.19 -6.29 0.11
N ARG A 32 -5.87 -7.46 -0.43
CA ARG A 32 -5.44 -8.59 0.39
C ARG A 32 -4.05 -8.25 0.90
N LEU A 33 -4.04 -7.48 1.98
CA LEU A 33 -2.93 -7.47 2.90
C LEU A 33 -2.84 -8.93 3.36
N HIS A 34 -1.81 -9.65 2.92
CA HIS A 34 -1.32 -10.83 3.62
C HIS A 34 -0.69 -10.40 4.95
N THR A 35 -1.37 -9.50 5.65
CA THR A 35 -1.22 -9.25 7.05
C THR A 35 -2.43 -9.95 7.65
N THR A 36 -2.20 -11.11 8.26
CA THR A 36 -3.04 -11.55 9.39
C THR A 36 -3.40 -10.33 10.24
N PRO A 37 -4.57 -10.24 10.89
CA PRO A 37 -4.89 -9.08 11.72
C PRO A 37 -3.82 -8.95 12.80
N LEU A 38 -2.83 -8.09 12.57
CA LEU A 38 -1.71 -7.98 13.48
C LEU A 38 -2.14 -7.05 14.59
N PRO A 39 -1.98 -7.42 15.87
CA PRO A 39 -1.64 -6.44 16.87
C PRO A 39 -0.16 -6.07 16.66
N LEU A 40 0.23 -5.42 15.55
CA LEU A 40 1.66 -5.12 15.29
C LEU A 40 2.12 -3.83 15.96
N ALA A 41 2.26 -3.91 17.27
CA ALA A 41 3.51 -3.41 17.83
C ALA A 41 4.62 -4.44 17.49
N ALA A 42 5.76 -3.93 17.06
CA ALA A 42 7.08 -4.56 17.15
C ALA A 42 7.51 -5.63 16.10
N ASN A 43 8.65 -5.33 15.47
CA ASN A 43 9.73 -6.27 15.10
C ASN A 43 10.00 -6.67 13.63
N THR A 44 9.66 -5.84 12.66
CA THR A 44 10.53 -5.68 11.48
C THR A 44 10.50 -4.21 11.06
N GLU A 45 11.67 -3.59 10.90
CA GLU A 45 11.84 -2.13 10.77
C GLU A 45 11.38 -1.55 9.42
N LEU A 46 10.15 -1.85 8.98
CA LEU A 46 9.46 -1.12 7.91
C LEU A 46 8.92 0.24 8.40
N LYS A 47 9.64 0.91 9.31
CA LYS A 47 9.34 2.29 9.71
C LYS A 47 9.39 3.15 8.44
N ASN A 48 8.26 3.76 8.09
CA ASN A 48 8.09 4.58 6.89
C ASN A 48 8.22 3.80 5.57
N ALA A 49 7.72 2.56 5.49
CA ALA A 49 7.60 1.84 4.21
C ALA A 49 6.27 2.12 3.49
N ALA A 50 5.27 2.54 4.25
CA ALA A 50 3.96 2.92 3.75
C ALA A 50 3.51 4.23 4.38
N TRP A 51 2.65 4.95 3.66
CA TRP A 51 2.04 6.20 4.09
C TRP A 51 0.62 6.25 3.50
N TYR A 52 -0.28 6.98 4.15
CA TYR A 52 -1.68 7.08 3.73
C TYR A 52 -2.19 8.50 3.94
N TYR A 53 -3.24 8.88 3.20
CA TYR A 53 -3.93 10.15 3.39
C TYR A 53 -5.18 9.96 4.26
N PRO A 54 -5.17 10.42 5.53
CA PRO A 54 -6.36 10.33 6.39
C PRO A 54 -7.50 11.26 5.94
N GLN A 55 -7.16 12.35 5.27
CA GLN A 55 -8.11 13.27 4.64
C GLN A 55 -7.68 13.50 3.19
N PRO A 56 -8.18 12.71 2.22
CA PRO A 56 -7.90 12.98 0.82
C PRO A 56 -8.59 14.27 0.37
N PHE A 57 -8.00 14.94 -0.62
CA PHE A 57 -8.63 16.07 -1.31
C PHE A 57 -9.97 15.65 -1.94
N GLU A 58 -10.88 16.59 -2.20
CA GLU A 58 -12.20 16.29 -2.79
C GLU A 58 -12.10 15.48 -4.09
N LYS A 59 -11.06 15.73 -4.91
CA LYS A 59 -10.76 15.00 -6.15
C LYS A 59 -10.22 13.57 -5.95
N ALA A 60 -9.85 13.23 -4.73
CA ALA A 60 -9.19 11.99 -4.34
C ALA A 60 -9.99 11.25 -3.26
N THR A 61 -11.28 11.56 -3.09
CA THR A 61 -12.17 10.91 -2.12
C THR A 61 -12.24 9.39 -2.29
N ASN A 62 -11.96 8.88 -3.49
CA ASN A 62 -11.89 7.44 -3.77
C ASN A 62 -10.67 6.75 -3.14
N ILE A 63 -9.60 7.48 -2.79
CA ILE A 63 -8.41 6.92 -2.11
C ILE A 63 -8.46 7.12 -0.59
N LYS A 64 -9.64 7.42 -0.03
CA LYS A 64 -9.83 7.54 1.41
C LYS A 64 -9.50 6.20 2.06
N ASP A 65 -8.61 6.22 3.05
CA ASP A 65 -8.08 5.02 3.72
C ASP A 65 -7.19 4.12 2.83
N TYR A 66 -6.73 4.61 1.67
CA TYR A 66 -5.79 3.85 0.84
C TYR A 66 -4.36 4.06 1.31
N VAL A 67 -3.56 3.01 1.14
CA VAL A 67 -2.16 2.96 1.56
C VAL A 67 -1.25 3.01 0.34
N ALA A 68 -0.31 3.96 0.32
CA ALA A 68 0.75 4.04 -0.66
C ALA A 68 2.07 3.52 -0.06
N PHE A 69 2.91 2.92 -0.90
CA PHE A 69 4.21 2.38 -0.49
C PHE A 69 5.36 3.18 -1.10
N TYR A 70 6.45 3.34 -0.34
CA TYR A 70 7.65 4.00 -0.85
C TYR A 70 8.43 3.08 -1.78
N LYS A 71 8.57 3.49 -3.05
CA LYS A 71 9.32 2.77 -4.10
C LYS A 71 10.79 2.50 -3.73
N ASN A 72 11.37 3.29 -2.82
CA ASN A 72 12.75 3.09 -2.33
C ASN A 72 12.89 1.91 -1.34
N LYS A 73 11.79 1.47 -0.72
CA LYS A 73 11.79 0.38 0.27
C LYS A 73 10.97 -0.83 -0.17
N VAL A 74 9.97 -0.61 -1.01
CA VAL A 74 9.01 -1.61 -1.44
C VAL A 74 9.08 -1.70 -2.97
N LYS A 75 9.28 -2.92 -3.47
CA LYS A 75 9.21 -3.20 -4.90
C LYS A 75 7.74 -3.36 -5.28
N ILE A 76 7.23 -2.42 -6.07
CA ILE A 76 5.86 -2.46 -6.59
C ILE A 76 5.91 -2.94 -8.03
N GLU A 77 5.23 -4.05 -8.30
CA GLU A 77 5.06 -4.64 -9.63
C GLU A 77 3.60 -4.44 -10.05
N GLN A 78 3.36 -3.90 -11.24
CA GLN A 78 2.04 -3.71 -11.81
C GLN A 78 1.98 -4.51 -13.12
N ASP A 79 0.98 -5.37 -13.28
CA ASP A 79 0.74 -6.21 -14.46
C ASP A 79 -0.60 -5.89 -15.13
#